data_AF-D6PSF7-F1
#
_entry.id   AF-D6PSF7-F1
#
_cell.length_a   1.000
_cell.length_b   1.000
_cell.length_c   1.000
_cell.angle_alpha   90.00
_cell.angle_beta   90.00
_cell.angle_gamma   90.00
#
_symmetry.space_group_name_H-M   'P 1'
#
loop_
_entity.id
_entity.type
_entity.pdbx_description
1 polymer ?
#
loop_
_entity_poly.entity_id
_entity_poly.type
_entity_poly.pdbx_seq_one_letter_code
_entity_poly.pdbx_strand_id
1 'polypeptide(L)'
;SRGSLQRLDISRLPEVPHPRAEHKNLTPLFIVLLGFLAIIGLSTLFGIYCFKKCKYAEVTEAWEKEFGAHRFSYKYLYKATKGFNKDGFLGKGGFGEVYRGNLFLSREIAVKRMTHNGDQGVKQFVAEVVSMRCLKHRNLVPLLGYCRRKHEFLLVSDYMTNGSL
;
A
#
# COMPACT_ATOMS: atom_id res chain seq x y z
N SER A 1 -86.61 -22.45 44.88
CA SER A 1 -86.31 -23.67 44.13
C SER A 1 -84.89 -23.57 43.59
N ARG A 2 -83.90 -24.21 44.24
CA ARG A 2 -82.48 -24.16 43.83
C ARG A 2 -82.18 -25.39 42.98
N GLY A 3 -82.02 -25.22 41.68
CA GLY A 3 -81.58 -26.29 40.78
C GLY A 3 -80.09 -26.58 40.98
N SER A 4 -79.76 -27.83 41.34
CA SER A 4 -78.38 -28.30 41.37
C SER A 4 -77.89 -28.51 39.93
N LEU A 5 -76.83 -27.78 39.55
CA LEU A 5 -76.14 -27.94 38.27
C LEU A 5 -75.58 -29.37 38.16
N GLN A 6 -76.02 -30.13 37.14
CA GLN A 6 -75.35 -31.36 36.74
C GLN A 6 -73.92 -31.01 36.35
N ARG A 7 -72.97 -31.67 37.02
CA ARG A 7 -71.54 -31.55 36.78
C ARG A 7 -71.28 -32.05 35.35
N LEU A 8 -70.92 -31.16 34.43
CA LEU A 8 -70.57 -31.55 33.07
C LEU A 8 -69.45 -32.59 33.11
N ASP A 9 -69.71 -33.74 32.49
CA ASP A 9 -68.78 -34.85 32.39
C ASP A 9 -67.72 -34.51 31.33
N ILE A 10 -66.55 -34.08 31.82
CA ILE A 10 -65.43 -33.58 31.00
C ILE A 10 -64.92 -34.67 30.04
N SER A 11 -65.18 -35.95 30.34
CA SER A 11 -64.78 -37.09 29.52
C SER A 11 -65.57 -37.24 28.21
N ARG A 12 -66.69 -36.51 28.06
CA ARG A 12 -67.55 -36.57 26.87
C ARG A 12 -67.37 -35.40 25.91
N LEU A 13 -66.44 -34.48 26.17
CA LEU A 13 -66.20 -33.39 25.23
C LEU A 13 -65.47 -33.90 23.98
N PRO A 14 -65.89 -33.46 22.78
CA PRO A 14 -65.17 -33.76 21.55
C PRO A 14 -63.78 -33.11 21.58
N GLU A 15 -62.78 -33.86 21.17
CA GLU A 15 -61.40 -33.41 21.15
C GLU A 15 -61.19 -32.32 20.09
N VAL A 16 -60.62 -31.19 20.49
CA VAL A 16 -60.42 -30.04 19.59
C VAL A 16 -59.24 -30.35 18.64
N PRO A 17 -59.42 -30.26 17.31
CA PRO A 17 -58.30 -30.45 16.39
C PRO A 17 -57.28 -29.34 16.62
N HIS A 18 -56.08 -29.71 17.06
CA HIS A 18 -54.94 -28.78 17.13
C HIS A 18 -54.41 -28.52 15.71
N PRO A 19 -54.47 -27.28 15.20
CA PRO A 19 -53.76 -26.94 13.97
C PRO A 19 -52.25 -27.01 14.28
N ARG A 20 -51.59 -28.08 13.85
CA ARG A 20 -50.11 -28.14 13.88
C ARG A 20 -49.60 -27.03 12.97
N ALA A 21 -48.77 -26.16 13.50
CA ALA A 21 -47.98 -25.27 12.67
C ALA A 21 -47.13 -26.14 11.73
N GLU A 22 -47.44 -26.10 10.44
CA GLU A 22 -46.64 -26.71 9.38
C GLU A 22 -45.27 -26.02 9.38
N HIS A 23 -44.31 -26.61 10.10
CA HIS A 23 -42.91 -26.21 10.01
C HIS A 23 -42.43 -26.67 8.64
N LYS A 24 -42.52 -25.78 7.64
CA LYS A 24 -41.99 -26.05 6.30
C LYS A 24 -40.51 -26.36 6.47
N ASN A 25 -40.17 -27.64 6.44
CA ASN A 25 -38.79 -28.08 6.49
C ASN A 25 -38.11 -27.41 5.30
N LEU A 26 -37.29 -26.38 5.56
CA LEU A 26 -36.33 -25.92 4.58
C LEU A 26 -35.56 -27.18 4.19
N THR A 27 -35.76 -27.64 2.96
CA THR A 27 -35.24 -28.96 2.59
C THR A 27 -33.74 -28.93 2.84
N PRO A 28 -33.16 -30.03 3.37
CA PRO A 28 -31.74 -30.05 3.73
C PRO A 28 -30.85 -29.65 2.54
N LEU A 29 -31.33 -29.88 1.31
CA LEU A 29 -30.70 -29.41 0.07
C LEU A 29 -30.58 -27.90 -0.03
N PHE A 30 -31.60 -27.12 0.35
CA PHE A 30 -31.51 -25.65 0.33
C PHE A 30 -30.50 -25.13 1.36
N ILE A 31 -30.43 -25.74 2.54
CA ILE A 31 -29.46 -25.36 3.58
C ILE A 31 -28.04 -25.65 3.10
N VAL A 32 -27.83 -26.84 2.52
CA VAL A 32 -26.55 -27.23 1.92
C VAL A 32 -26.15 -26.29 0.77
N LEU A 33 -27.08 -25.96 -0.13
CA LEU A 33 -26.85 -25.04 -1.24
C LEU A 33 -26.47 -23.63 -0.76
N LEU A 34 -27.17 -23.09 0.24
CA LEU A 34 -26.88 -21.79 0.84
C LEU A 34 -25.50 -21.77 1.49
N GLY A 35 -25.11 -22.85 2.17
CA GLY A 35 -23.77 -23.02 2.74
C GLY A 35 -22.68 -22.98 1.67
N PHE A 36 -22.85 -23.72 0.57
CA PHE A 36 -21.89 -23.71 -0.54
C PHE A 36 -21.77 -22.33 -1.19
N LEU A 37 -22.88 -21.62 -1.42
CA LEU A 37 -22.87 -20.27 -1.99
C LEU A 37 -22.14 -19.28 -1.08
N ALA A 38 -22.35 -19.37 0.24
CA ALA A 38 -21.63 -18.54 1.20
C ALA A 38 -20.12 -18.83 1.19
N ILE A 39 -19.71 -20.10 1.12
CA ILE A 39 -18.30 -20.49 1.06
C ILE A 39 -17.63 -19.99 -0.23
N ILE A 40 -18.31 -20.10 -1.38
CA ILE A 40 -17.81 -19.59 -2.67
C ILE A 40 -17.69 -18.06 -2.61
N GLY A 41 -18.69 -17.36 -2.07
CA GLY A 41 -18.66 -15.91 -1.88
C GLY A 41 -17.48 -15.47 -0.99
N LEU A 42 -17.29 -16.14 0.16
CA LEU A 42 -16.17 -15.85 1.05
C LEU A 42 -14.81 -16.15 0.41
N SER A 43 -14.71 -17.25 -0.34
CA SER A 43 -13.47 -17.65 -1.02
C SER A 43 -13.09 -16.68 -2.14
N THR A 44 -14.07 -16.22 -2.91
CA THR A 44 -13.86 -15.21 -3.96
C THR A 44 -13.52 -13.84 -3.36
N LEU A 45 -14.21 -13.40 -2.30
CA LEU A 45 -13.87 -12.17 -1.58
C LEU A 45 -12.47 -12.25 -0.96
N PHE A 46 -12.11 -13.36 -0.33
CA PHE A 46 -10.78 -13.59 0.22
C PHE A 46 -9.71 -13.63 -0.88
N GLY A 47 -9.98 -14.30 -2.00
CA GLY A 47 -9.10 -14.31 -3.17
C GLY A 47 -8.89 -12.91 -3.76
N ILE A 48 -9.95 -12.11 -3.90
CA ILE A 48 -9.87 -10.72 -4.35
C ILE A 48 -9.12 -9.86 -3.32
N TYR A 49 -9.37 -10.05 -2.03
CA TYR A 49 -8.67 -9.35 -0.96
C TYR A 49 -7.18 -9.69 -0.97
N CYS A 50 -6.81 -10.97 -1.05
CA CYS A 50 -5.44 -11.43 -1.20
C CYS A 50 -4.80 -10.94 -2.49
N PHE A 51 -5.51 -10.94 -3.61
CA PHE A 51 -5.04 -10.41 -4.87
C PHE A 51 -4.77 -8.92 -4.79
N LYS A 52 -5.67 -8.12 -4.21
CA LYS A 52 -5.44 -6.69 -3.97
C LYS A 52 -4.28 -6.49 -3.00
N LYS A 53 -4.21 -7.27 -1.91
CA LYS A 53 -3.12 -7.17 -0.92
C LYS A 53 -1.77 -7.52 -1.53
N CYS A 54 -1.65 -8.53 -2.39
CA CYS A 54 -0.41 -8.88 -3.08
C CYS A 54 -0.07 -7.90 -4.22
N LYS A 55 -1.06 -7.44 -4.99
CA LYS A 55 -0.87 -6.49 -6.10
C LYS A 55 -0.50 -5.09 -5.62
N TYR A 56 -0.98 -4.69 -4.44
CA TYR A 56 -0.73 -3.38 -3.83
C TYR A 56 0.13 -3.47 -2.55
N ALA A 57 0.75 -4.62 -2.28
CA ALA A 57 1.79 -4.71 -1.26
C ALA A 57 2.94 -3.83 -1.74
N GLU A 58 3.05 -2.64 -1.17
CA GLU A 58 4.21 -1.79 -1.35
C GLU A 58 5.39 -2.53 -0.71
N VAL A 59 6.25 -3.14 -1.55
CA VAL A 59 7.44 -3.85 -1.09
C VAL A 59 8.41 -2.80 -0.56
N THR A 60 8.35 -2.53 0.74
CA THR A 60 9.44 -1.85 1.44
C THR A 60 10.60 -2.83 1.50
N GLU A 61 11.60 -2.60 0.65
CA GLU A 61 12.75 -3.50 0.57
C GLU A 61 13.62 -3.39 1.82
N ALA A 62 14.32 -4.46 2.19
CA ALA A 62 15.10 -4.52 3.44
C ALA A 62 16.12 -3.37 3.56
N TRP A 63 16.71 -2.95 2.44
CA TRP A 63 17.64 -1.81 2.41
C TRP A 63 16.95 -0.48 2.75
N GLU A 64 15.66 -0.30 2.48
CA GLU A 64 14.95 0.95 2.82
C GLU A 64 14.89 1.16 4.34
N LYS A 65 14.82 0.06 5.12
CA LYS A 65 14.87 0.12 6.59
C LYS A 65 16.25 0.59 7.09
N GLU A 66 17.32 0.11 6.46
CA GLU A 66 18.69 0.46 6.86
C GLU A 66 19.07 1.90 6.48
N PHE A 67 18.59 2.37 5.32
CA PHE A 67 18.92 3.70 4.80
C PHE A 67 17.83 4.75 5.05
N GLY A 68 16.77 4.41 5.79
CA GLY A 68 15.59 5.25 6.01
C GLY A 68 15.90 6.66 6.55
N ALA A 69 16.94 6.81 7.37
CA ALA A 69 17.37 8.11 7.90
C ALA A 69 17.84 9.11 6.82
N HIS A 70 18.22 8.63 5.64
CA HIS A 70 18.69 9.45 4.52
C HIS A 70 17.58 9.67 3.47
N ARG A 71 16.33 9.29 3.77
CA ARG A 71 15.21 9.43 2.83
C ARG A 71 14.64 10.84 2.89
N PHE A 72 14.71 11.55 1.78
CA PHE A 72 14.03 12.82 1.56
C PHE A 72 12.61 12.61 1.05
N SER A 73 11.71 13.53 1.39
CA SER A 73 10.38 13.54 0.76
C SER A 73 10.45 14.18 -0.62
N TYR A 74 9.69 13.63 -1.58
CA TYR A 74 9.59 14.20 -2.93
C TYR A 74 9.17 15.68 -2.90
N LYS A 75 8.18 16.02 -2.07
CA LYS A 75 7.67 17.39 -1.92
C LYS A 75 8.77 18.37 -1.49
N TYR A 76 9.68 17.91 -0.64
CA TYR A 76 10.81 18.69 -0.17
C TYR A 76 11.81 18.95 -1.30
N LEU A 77 12.21 17.90 -2.03
CA LEU A 77 13.15 18.04 -3.16
C LEU A 77 12.53 18.85 -4.31
N TYR A 78 11.25 18.65 -4.61
CA TYR A 78 10.53 19.43 -5.61
C TYR A 78 10.56 20.92 -5.28
N LYS A 79 10.35 21.30 -4.02
CA LYS A 79 10.48 22.71 -3.60
C LYS A 79 11.92 23.20 -3.69
N ALA A 80 12.88 22.40 -3.24
CA ALA A 80 14.30 22.74 -3.27
C ALA A 80 14.81 23.02 -4.70
N THR A 81 14.31 22.28 -5.69
CA THR A 81 14.68 22.43 -7.11
C THR A 81 13.74 23.36 -7.89
N LYS A 82 12.83 24.07 -7.20
CA LYS A 82 11.79 24.93 -7.82
C LYS A 82 10.99 24.19 -8.90
N GLY A 83 10.67 22.93 -8.63
CA GLY A 83 9.92 22.05 -9.53
C GLY A 83 10.76 21.42 -10.63
N PHE A 84 12.06 21.19 -10.40
CA PHE A 84 13.02 20.77 -11.42
C PHE A 84 13.10 21.76 -12.59
N ASN A 85 13.21 23.05 -12.24
CA ASN A 85 13.26 24.13 -13.21
C ASN A 85 14.53 24.03 -14.10
N LYS A 86 14.40 24.42 -15.38
CA LYS A 86 15.49 24.50 -16.36
C LYS A 86 16.61 25.44 -15.91
N ASP A 87 16.30 26.51 -15.17
CA ASP A 87 17.32 27.42 -14.63
C ASP A 87 18.27 26.73 -13.64
N GLY A 88 17.80 25.64 -13.02
CA GLY A 88 18.60 24.79 -12.14
C GLY A 88 19.22 23.59 -12.86
N PHE A 89 19.04 23.42 -14.16
CA PHE A 89 19.58 22.25 -14.87
C PHE A 89 21.11 22.30 -14.90
N LEU A 90 21.74 21.21 -14.44
CA LEU A 90 23.20 21.07 -14.40
C LEU A 90 23.72 20.16 -15.50
N GLY A 91 22.91 19.19 -15.96
CA GLY A 91 23.33 18.27 -17.01
C GLY A 91 22.42 17.05 -17.14
N LYS A 92 22.61 16.33 -18.24
CA LYS A 92 21.91 15.08 -18.55
C LYS A 92 22.92 14.05 -19.04
N GLY A 93 22.79 12.83 -18.55
CA GLY A 93 23.54 11.67 -19.03
C GLY A 93 22.64 10.45 -19.18
N GLY A 94 23.23 9.28 -19.48
CA GLY A 94 22.50 8.02 -19.61
C GLY A 94 21.74 7.61 -18.34
N PHE A 95 22.12 8.18 -17.20
CA PHE A 95 21.57 7.85 -15.88
C PHE A 95 20.54 8.86 -15.38
N GLY A 96 20.14 9.83 -16.20
CA GLY A 96 19.12 10.82 -15.87
C GLY A 96 19.59 12.25 -15.92
N GLU A 97 18.85 13.11 -15.25
CA GLU A 97 18.99 14.57 -15.29
C GLU A 97 19.38 15.09 -13.91
N VAL A 98 20.28 16.06 -13.87
CA VAL A 98 20.79 16.63 -12.61
C VAL A 98 20.33 18.08 -12.51
N TYR A 99 19.76 18.42 -11.34
CA TYR A 99 19.25 19.75 -11.05
C TYR A 99 19.88 20.30 -9.77
N ARG A 100 20.23 21.59 -9.79
CA ARG A 100 20.59 22.37 -8.64
C ARG A 100 19.36 22.63 -7.77
N GLY A 101 19.52 22.50 -6.47
CA GLY A 101 18.50 22.85 -5.49
C GLY A 101 19.12 23.51 -4.27
N ASN A 102 18.26 24.07 -3.42
CA ASN A 102 18.67 24.66 -2.15
C ASN A 102 17.81 24.13 -1.01
N LEU A 103 18.45 23.59 0.02
CA LEU A 103 17.77 23.13 1.23
C LEU A 103 17.49 24.29 2.19
N PHE A 104 16.54 24.11 3.11
CA PHE A 104 16.37 25.04 4.22
C PHE A 104 17.70 25.06 4.98
N LEU A 105 18.25 26.27 5.23
CA LEU A 105 19.63 26.56 5.70
C LEU A 105 20.68 26.87 4.60
N SER A 106 20.27 27.20 3.37
CA SER A 106 21.17 27.65 2.28
C SER A 106 22.22 26.62 1.85
N ARG A 107 22.02 25.33 2.14
CA ARG A 107 22.88 24.27 1.62
C ARG A 107 22.49 23.96 0.18
N GLU A 108 23.41 24.21 -0.72
CA GLU A 108 23.25 23.90 -2.14
C GLU A 108 23.45 22.42 -2.39
N ILE A 109 22.52 21.84 -3.15
CA ILE A 109 22.50 20.41 -3.45
C ILE A 109 22.39 20.17 -4.95
N ALA A 110 22.89 19.03 -5.39
CA ALA A 110 22.58 18.46 -6.68
C ALA A 110 21.57 17.32 -6.50
N VAL A 111 20.48 17.36 -7.25
CA VAL A 111 19.43 16.35 -7.27
C VAL A 111 19.46 15.66 -8.62
N LYS A 112 19.95 14.42 -8.65
CA LYS A 112 19.94 13.57 -9.84
C LYS A 112 18.63 12.80 -9.88
N ARG A 113 17.79 13.10 -10.87
CA ARG A 113 16.55 12.40 -11.19
C ARG A 113 16.86 11.30 -12.20
N MET A 114 16.81 10.05 -11.74
CA MET A 114 17.19 8.89 -12.54
C MET A 114 16.14 8.60 -13.60
N THR A 115 16.56 8.19 -14.80
CA THR A 115 15.64 7.72 -15.84
C THR A 115 15.04 6.38 -15.44
N HIS A 116 13.72 6.26 -15.56
CA HIS A 116 13.02 5.00 -15.31
C HIS A 116 13.17 4.05 -16.51
N ASN A 117 14.21 3.21 -16.51
CA ASN A 117 14.46 2.17 -17.52
C ASN A 117 14.03 0.78 -17.02
N GLY A 118 12.86 0.69 -16.35
CA GLY A 118 12.40 -0.54 -15.71
C GLY A 118 13.37 -1.05 -14.63
N ASP A 119 13.55 -2.36 -14.56
CA ASP A 119 14.35 -3.03 -13.51
C ASP A 119 15.81 -2.58 -13.47
N GLN A 120 16.41 -2.22 -14.61
CA GLN A 120 17.80 -1.78 -14.65
C GLN A 120 17.99 -0.44 -13.94
N GLY A 121 17.05 0.50 -14.14
CA GLY A 121 17.08 1.80 -13.47
C GLY A 121 16.91 1.65 -11.95
N VAL A 122 16.05 0.73 -11.51
CA VAL A 122 15.87 0.42 -10.09
C VAL A 122 17.14 -0.20 -9.50
N LYS A 123 17.73 -1.19 -10.17
CA LYS A 123 18.99 -1.83 -9.73
C LYS A 123 20.11 -0.82 -9.56
N GLN A 124 20.28 0.08 -10.54
CA GLN A 124 21.28 1.13 -10.45
C GLN A 124 21.01 2.10 -9.29
N PHE A 125 19.76 2.53 -9.13
CA PHE A 125 19.37 3.39 -8.03
C PHE A 125 19.70 2.75 -6.67
N VAL A 126 19.33 1.48 -6.47
CA VAL A 126 19.63 0.74 -5.24
C VAL A 126 21.14 0.62 -5.02
N ALA A 127 21.91 0.32 -6.07
CA ALA A 127 23.37 0.23 -5.98
C ALA A 127 24.00 1.56 -5.54
N GLU A 128 23.57 2.69 -6.09
CA GLU A 128 24.05 4.02 -5.69
C GLU A 128 23.66 4.34 -4.22
N VAL A 129 22.44 4.03 -3.79
CA VAL A 129 21.99 4.26 -2.40
C VAL A 129 22.76 3.42 -1.40
N VAL A 130 22.95 2.12 -1.66
CA VAL A 130 23.66 1.22 -0.75
C VAL A 130 25.14 1.59 -0.64
N SER A 131 25.72 2.12 -1.72
CA SER A 131 27.13 2.55 -1.75
C SER A 131 27.41 3.84 -0.97
N MET A 132 26.38 4.57 -0.55
CA MET A 132 26.49 5.87 0.15
C MET A 132 27.38 5.83 1.40
N ARG A 133 27.36 4.73 2.15
CA ARG A 133 28.18 4.59 3.37
C ARG A 133 29.63 4.24 3.06
N CYS A 134 29.86 3.54 1.96
CA CYS A 134 31.17 3.02 1.59
C CYS A 134 32.01 4.05 0.80
N LEU A 135 31.37 4.95 0.05
CA LEU A 135 32.03 5.88 -0.87
C LEU A 135 32.31 7.27 -0.26
N LYS A 136 32.75 7.32 0.99
CA LYS A 136 33.14 8.58 1.65
C LYS A 136 34.63 8.84 1.46
N HIS A 137 34.97 9.68 0.49
CA HIS A 137 36.35 10.08 0.22
C HIS A 137 36.42 11.55 -0.20
N ARG A 138 37.53 12.24 0.11
CA ARG A 138 37.74 13.67 -0.19
C ARG A 138 37.62 14.04 -1.68
N ASN A 139 37.81 13.07 -2.57
CA ASN A 139 37.74 13.25 -4.02
C ASN A 139 36.43 12.74 -4.64
N LEU A 140 35.45 12.33 -3.82
CA LEU A 140 34.14 11.88 -4.27
C LEU A 140 33.06 12.80 -3.72
N VAL A 141 32.05 13.10 -4.54
CA VAL A 141 30.91 13.90 -4.10
C VAL A 141 30.12 13.10 -3.05
N PRO A 142 29.96 13.61 -1.82
CA PRO A 142 29.18 12.92 -0.80
C PRO A 142 27.71 12.80 -1.22
N LEU A 143 27.18 11.57 -1.22
CA LEU A 143 25.73 11.36 -1.31
C LEU A 143 25.10 11.65 0.06
N LEU A 144 24.14 12.55 0.08
CA LEU A 144 23.43 13.01 1.27
C LEU A 144 22.20 12.14 1.55
N GLY A 145 21.60 11.61 0.49
CA GLY A 145 20.46 10.73 0.62
C GLY A 145 19.71 10.52 -0.69
N TYR A 146 18.46 10.08 -0.57
CA TYR A 146 17.66 9.65 -1.72
C TYR A 146 16.18 9.95 -1.52
N CYS A 147 15.41 9.91 -2.60
CA CYS A 147 13.96 9.86 -2.56
C CYS A 147 13.45 8.81 -3.55
N ARG A 148 12.61 7.89 -3.07
CA ARG A 148 11.86 6.93 -3.89
C ARG A 148 10.37 7.21 -3.74
N ARG A 149 9.67 7.42 -4.85
CA ARG A 149 8.20 7.59 -4.87
C ARG A 149 7.63 7.10 -6.19
N LYS A 150 6.89 5.99 -6.19
CA LYS A 150 6.37 5.38 -7.43
C LYS A 150 7.52 5.18 -8.45
N HIS A 151 7.48 5.86 -9.58
CA HIS A 151 8.51 5.82 -10.63
C HIS A 151 9.55 6.95 -10.53
N GLU A 152 9.54 7.71 -9.45
CA GLU A 152 10.52 8.78 -9.18
C GLU A 152 11.64 8.24 -8.30
N PHE A 153 12.86 8.24 -8.86
CA PHE A 153 14.09 7.85 -8.20
C PHE A 153 15.04 9.03 -8.22
N LEU A 154 15.34 9.57 -7.05
CA LEU A 154 16.11 10.80 -6.87
C LEU A 154 17.27 10.52 -5.94
N LEU A 155 18.46 10.98 -6.33
CA LEU A 155 19.66 10.95 -5.52
C LEU A 155 20.06 12.38 -5.19
N VAL A 156 20.45 12.61 -3.95
CA VAL A 156 20.75 13.93 -3.40
C VAL A 156 22.21 13.94 -2.97
N SER A 157 23.00 14.85 -3.53
CA SER A 157 24.41 15.04 -3.17
C SER A 157 24.71 16.51 -2.88
N ASP A 158 25.88 16.79 -2.34
CA ASP A 158 26.38 18.17 -2.30
C ASP A 158 26.55 18.73 -3.73
N TYR A 159 26.28 20.03 -3.88
CA TYR A 159 26.57 20.74 -5.11
C TYR A 159 28.06 21.07 -5.20
N MET A 160 28.70 20.72 -6.31
CA MET A 160 30.09 21.04 -6.59
C MET A 160 30.17 22.35 -7.37
N THR A 161 30.72 23.40 -6.76
CA THR A 161 30.79 24.76 -7.34
C THR A 161 31.59 24.83 -8.64
N ASN A 162 32.60 23.96 -8.78
CA ASN A 162 33.47 23.93 -9.95
C ASN A 162 32.96 23.00 -11.07
N GLY A 163 31.78 22.38 -10.88
CA GLY A 163 31.16 21.54 -11.90
C GLY A 163 31.93 20.26 -12.23
N SER A 164 31.73 19.75 -13.44
CA SER A 164 32.49 18.63 -14.01
C SER A 164 33.88 19.08 -14.46
N LEU A 165 34.86 18.16 -14.37
CA LEU A 165 36.18 18.33 -14.97
C LEU A 165 36.13 18.37 -16.50
#